data_AF-A0A2D8XEB3-F1
#
_entry.id   AF-A0A2D8XEB3-F1
#
_cell.length_a   1.000
_cell.length_b   1.000
_cell.length_c   1.000
_cell.angle_alpha   90.00
_cell.angle_beta   90.00
_cell.angle_gamma   90.00
#
_symmetry.space_group_name_H-M   'P 1'
#
loop_
_entity.id
_entity.type
_entity.pdbx_description
1 polymer ?
#
loop_
_entity_poly.entity_id
_entity_poly.type
_entity_poly.pdbx_seq_one_letter_code
_entity_poly.pdbx_strand_id
1 'polypeptide(L)' 'MRKTTKGPGRTFRTTEEGAGMTNKGVKQYRSENPGSKLQTAVTGDVKPGSKAAGRRKSFCARSKGWTGERGKKARARWKC' A
#
# COMPACT_ATOMS: atom_id res chain seq x y z
N MET A 1 -11.39 6.08 -9.67
CA MET A 1 -11.40 6.31 -8.20
C MET A 1 -11.00 7.74 -7.79
N ARG A 2 -11.70 8.37 -6.82
CA ARG A 2 -11.35 9.69 -6.27
C ARG A 2 -10.36 9.58 -5.08
N LYS A 3 -9.31 10.42 -5.06
CA LYS A 3 -8.26 10.45 -4.00
C LYS A 3 -8.62 11.32 -2.79
N THR A 4 -9.69 12.10 -2.90
CA THR A 4 -10.08 13.17 -1.97
C THR A 4 -11.19 12.75 -1.00
N THR A 5 -11.84 11.61 -1.22
CA THR A 5 -12.93 11.12 -0.37
C THR A 5 -12.40 10.74 1.02
N LYS A 6 -12.94 11.36 2.07
CA LYS A 6 -12.70 11.02 3.49
C LYS A 6 -13.92 10.27 4.06
N GLY A 7 -13.73 9.52 5.16
CA GLY A 7 -14.82 8.80 5.84
C GLY A 7 -15.05 7.34 5.37
N PRO A 8 -16.20 6.74 5.73
CA PRO A 8 -16.57 5.38 5.37
C PRO A 8 -16.59 5.17 3.85
N GLY A 9 -16.00 4.08 3.37
CA GLY A 9 -16.03 3.74 1.95
C GLY A 9 -15.04 4.49 1.06
N ARG A 10 -14.03 5.17 1.62
CA ARG A 10 -12.93 5.76 0.85
C ARG A 10 -11.99 4.73 0.22
N THR A 11 -11.33 5.13 -0.87
CA THR A 11 -10.40 4.27 -1.65
C THR A 11 -8.93 4.45 -1.28
N PHE A 12 -8.56 5.58 -0.67
CA PHE A 12 -7.20 5.87 -0.20
C PHE A 12 -7.19 6.16 1.30
N ARG A 13 -6.11 5.74 1.95
CA ARG A 13 -5.80 6.10 3.33
C ARG A 13 -5.25 7.51 3.40
N THR A 14 -5.48 8.18 4.52
CA THR A 14 -4.76 9.42 4.84
C THR A 14 -3.31 9.12 5.18
N THR A 15 -2.51 10.17 5.34
CA THR A 15 -1.12 10.09 5.78
C THR A 15 -1.00 9.51 7.19
N GLU A 16 -1.92 9.87 8.08
CA GLU A 16 -1.97 9.41 9.48
C GLU A 16 -2.22 7.90 9.56
N GLU A 17 -3.01 7.36 8.63
CA GLU A 17 -3.38 5.93 8.55
C GLU A 17 -2.32 5.04 7.85
N GLY A 18 -1.19 5.64 7.45
CA GLY A 18 -0.09 4.92 6.80
C GLY A 18 -0.13 4.92 5.27
N ALA A 19 -0.84 5.87 4.65
CA ALA A 19 -0.93 6.09 3.21
C ALA A 19 -1.29 4.83 2.37
N GLY A 20 -1.41 5.00 1.05
CA GLY A 20 -1.76 3.92 0.11
C GLY A 20 -3.27 3.64 -0.03
N MET A 21 -3.63 2.61 -0.81
CA MET A 21 -5.02 2.23 -1.09
C MET A 21 -5.64 1.39 0.02
N THR A 22 -6.90 1.64 0.33
CA THR A 22 -7.72 0.76 1.18
C THR A 22 -8.07 -0.54 0.44
N ASN A 23 -8.59 -1.55 1.17
CA ASN A 23 -9.04 -2.79 0.52
C ASN A 23 -10.14 -2.51 -0.51
N LYS A 24 -11.04 -1.56 -0.22
CA LYS A 24 -12.04 -1.09 -1.17
C LYS A 24 -11.41 -0.45 -2.40
N GLY A 25 -10.41 0.41 -2.21
CA GLY A 25 -9.66 1.01 -3.32
C GLY A 25 -8.98 -0.04 -4.20
N VAL A 26 -8.35 -1.05 -3.60
CA VAL A 26 -7.72 -2.14 -4.37
C VAL A 26 -8.77 -2.97 -5.12
N LYS A 27 -9.89 -3.31 -4.48
CA LYS A 27 -10.98 -4.05 -5.14
C LYS A 27 -11.55 -3.25 -6.33
N GLN A 28 -11.82 -1.97 -6.11
CA GLN A 28 -12.30 -1.08 -7.16
C GLN A 28 -11.27 -0.96 -8.30
N TYR A 29 -9.99 -0.75 -7.99
CA TYR A 29 -8.94 -0.69 -9.01
C TYR A 29 -8.86 -1.96 -9.85
N ARG A 30 -8.91 -3.14 -9.22
CA ARG A 30 -8.89 -4.42 -9.94
C ARG A 30 -10.14 -4.61 -10.81
N SER A 31 -11.30 -4.12 -10.37
CA SER A 31 -12.53 -4.14 -11.18
C SER A 31 -12.45 -3.20 -12.37
N GLU A 32 -11.88 -2.01 -12.19
CA GLU A 32 -11.66 -1.02 -13.24
C GLU A 32 -10.54 -1.45 -14.21
N ASN A 33 -9.65 -2.37 -13.79
CA ASN A 33 -8.46 -2.81 -14.55
C ASN A 33 -8.34 -4.35 -14.55
N PRO A 34 -9.04 -5.04 -15.46
CA PRO A 34 -8.94 -6.49 -15.60
C PRO A 34 -7.48 -6.94 -15.81
N GLY A 35 -7.05 -7.99 -15.11
CA GLY A 35 -5.66 -8.48 -15.15
C GLY A 35 -4.68 -7.78 -14.21
N SER A 36 -5.13 -6.77 -13.45
CA SER A 36 -4.28 -6.08 -12.49
C SER A 36 -3.71 -7.00 -11.40
N LYS A 37 -2.38 -7.01 -11.28
CA LYS A 37 -1.64 -7.70 -10.21
C LYS A 37 -1.42 -6.81 -8.98
N LEU A 38 -2.21 -5.75 -8.80
CA LEU A 38 -2.06 -4.82 -7.67
C LEU A 38 -2.21 -5.58 -6.35
N GLN A 39 -1.24 -5.45 -5.45
CA GLN A 39 -1.27 -6.06 -4.12
C GLN A 39 -1.17 -5.00 -3.02
N THR A 40 -1.81 -5.29 -1.88
CA THR A 40 -1.78 -4.44 -0.69
C THR A 40 -0.49 -4.62 0.11
N ALA A 41 -0.24 -3.68 1.02
CA ALA A 41 0.86 -3.75 1.96
C ALA A 41 0.84 -5.05 2.76
N VAL A 42 2.03 -5.67 2.88
CA VAL A 42 2.22 -6.84 3.74
C VAL A 42 2.31 -6.35 5.19
N THR A 43 1.15 -6.22 5.83
CA THR A 43 1.05 -5.90 7.27
C THR A 43 1.22 -7.16 8.11
N GLY A 44 1.86 -7.03 9.28
CA GLY A 44 2.09 -8.14 10.21
C GLY A 44 3.48 -8.78 10.09
N ASP A 45 3.61 -9.94 10.73
CA ASP A 45 4.86 -10.69 10.77
C ASP A 45 4.95 -11.64 9.60
N VAL A 46 6.13 -11.66 8.99
CA VAL A 46 6.35 -12.31 7.71
C VAL A 46 7.45 -13.31 7.90
N LYS A 47 7.15 -14.59 7.61
CA LYS A 47 8.14 -15.66 7.67
C LYS A 47 9.33 -15.30 6.76
N PRO A 48 10.57 -15.33 7.28
CA PRO A 48 11.77 -15.16 6.48
C PRO A 48 11.79 -16.12 5.28
N GLY A 49 12.28 -15.66 4.12
CA GLY A 49 12.33 -16.45 2.89
C GLY A 49 10.98 -16.61 2.15
N SER A 50 9.86 -16.17 2.73
CA SER A 50 8.55 -16.27 2.05
C SER A 50 8.41 -15.29 0.87
N LYS A 51 7.47 -15.58 -0.03
CA LYS A 51 7.07 -14.64 -1.12
C LYS A 51 6.66 -13.27 -0.58
N ALA A 52 6.06 -13.22 0.62
CA ALA A 52 5.68 -11.97 1.27
C ALA A 52 6.92 -11.17 1.74
N ALA A 53 7.96 -11.85 2.23
CA ALA A 53 9.22 -11.21 2.61
C ALA A 53 9.92 -10.62 1.38
N GLY A 54 9.93 -11.35 0.27
CA GLY A 54 10.43 -10.87 -1.02
C GLY A 54 9.70 -9.60 -1.48
N ARG A 55 8.36 -9.60 -1.45
CA ARG A 55 7.55 -8.42 -1.79
C ARG A 55 7.85 -7.22 -0.91
N ARG A 56 7.99 -7.42 0.41
CA ARG A 56 8.38 -6.36 1.34
C ARG A 56 9.76 -5.81 0.95
N LYS A 57 10.78 -6.66 0.81
CA LYS A 57 12.14 -6.25 0.40
C LYS A 57 12.14 -5.43 -0.89
N SER A 58 11.43 -5.89 -1.93
CA SER A 58 11.32 -5.17 -3.20
C SER A 58 10.59 -3.83 -3.09
N PHE A 59 9.59 -3.72 -2.21
CA PHE A 59 8.93 -2.44 -1.93
C PHE A 59 9.87 -1.49 -1.19
N CYS A 60 10.54 -1.95 -0.13
CA CYS A 60 11.49 -1.16 0.66
C CYS A 60 12.60 -0.57 -0.21
N ALA A 61 13.17 -1.37 -1.12
CA ALA A 61 14.23 -0.94 -2.02
C ALA A 61 13.76 0.15 -2.98
N ARG A 62 12.61 -0.05 -3.65
CA ARG A 62 12.06 0.92 -4.62
C ARG A 62 11.55 2.21 -3.98
N SER A 63 11.12 2.15 -2.72
CA SER A 63 10.60 3.31 -1.99
C SER A 63 11.67 4.06 -1.18
N LYS A 64 12.94 3.67 -1.26
CA LYS A 64 14.03 4.29 -0.47
C LYS A 64 14.17 5.79 -0.71
N GLY A 65 13.92 6.27 -1.93
CA GLY A 65 13.99 7.69 -2.29
C GLY A 65 12.77 8.52 -1.89
N TRP A 66 11.76 7.94 -1.21
CA TRP A 66 10.55 8.67 -0.87
C TRP A 66 10.75 9.54 0.38
N THR A 67 11.04 10.82 0.16
CA THR A 67 11.30 11.80 1.24
C THR A 67 10.05 12.54 1.70
N GLY A 68 9.01 12.62 0.88
CA GLY A 68 7.74 13.26 1.23
C GLY A 68 7.00 12.54 2.36
N GLU A 69 6.20 13.29 3.12
CA GLU A 69 5.47 12.78 4.30
C GLU A 69 4.65 11.53 3.98
N ARG A 70 3.86 11.59 2.91
CA ARG A 70 3.05 10.46 2.43
C ARG A 70 3.90 9.23 2.09
N GLY A 71 5.09 9.45 1.53
CA GLY A 71 6.05 8.40 1.20
C GLY A 71 6.60 7.72 2.45
N LYS A 72 7.03 8.52 3.44
CA LYS A 72 7.51 8.03 4.74
C LYS A 72 6.44 7.20 5.46
N LYS A 73 5.19 7.66 5.49
CA LYS A 73 4.06 6.93 6.10
C LYS A 73 3.75 5.62 5.38
N ALA A 74 3.83 5.60 4.05
CA ALA A 74 3.70 4.37 3.26
C ALA A 74 4.82 3.37 3.59
N ARG A 75 6.08 3.83 3.70
CA ARG A 75 7.21 2.98 4.10
C ARG A 75 7.01 2.38 5.49
N ALA A 76 6.62 3.21 6.47
CA ALA A 76 6.33 2.75 7.82
C ALA A 76 5.27 1.63 7.84
N ARG A 77 4.20 1.77 7.04
CA ARG A 77 3.15 0.73 6.91
C ARG A 77 3.66 -0.59 6.34
N TRP A 78 4.61 -0.54 5.40
CA TRP A 78 5.26 -1.72 4.84
C TRP A 78 6.39 -2.28 5.71
N LYS A 79 6.65 -1.66 6.87
CA LYS A 79 7.76 -1.97 7.79
C LYS A 79 9.13 -1.80 7.10
N CYS A 80 9.34 -0.66 6.40
CA CYS A 80 10.60 -0.26 5.76
C CYS A 80 11.28 0.94 6.43
#